data_AF-A0A538B5B8-F1
#
_entry.id   AF-A0A538B5B8-F1
#
_cell.length_a   1.000
_cell.length_b   1.000
_cell.length_c   1.000
_cell.angle_alpha   90.00
_cell.angle_beta   90.00
_cell.angle_gamma   90.00
#
_symmetry.space_group_name_H-M   'P 1'
#
loop_
_entity.id
_entity.type
_entity.pdbx_description
1 polymer ?
#
loop_
_entity_poly.entity_id
_entity_poly.type
_entity_poly.pdbx_seq_one_letter_code
_entity_poly.pdbx_strand_id
1 'polypeptide(L)' 'MLRKGLVEGTAGNISARMPDGSICITPSSVDYDAMTLEDLCLVDLDGEQIEGERGPSSEKLLHLAIYKAFDDV' A
#
# COMPACT_ATOMS: atom_id res chain seq x y z
N MET A 1 -5.15 -7.61 9.30
CA MET A 1 -3.93 -8.11 9.98
C MET A 1 -4.02 -7.94 11.49
N LEU A 2 -4.43 -6.76 11.98
CA LEU A 2 -4.56 -6.42 13.40
C LEU A 2 -5.39 -7.42 14.22
N ARG A 3 -6.65 -7.71 13.84
CA ARG A 3 -7.50 -8.69 14.54
C ARG A 3 -6.94 -10.11 14.62
N LYS A 4 -5.99 -10.47 13.76
CA LYS A 4 -5.32 -11.78 13.77
C LYS A 4 -4.01 -11.77 14.58
N GLY A 5 -3.64 -10.63 15.19
CA GLY A 5 -2.40 -10.49 15.96
C GLY A 5 -1.12 -10.54 15.12
N LEU A 6 -1.21 -10.30 13.81
CA LEU A 6 -0.04 -10.34 12.91
C LEU A 6 0.77 -9.04 12.91
N VAL A 7 0.15 -7.94 13.33
CA VAL A 7 0.73 -6.59 13.42
C VAL A 7 0.17 -5.89 14.66
N GLU A 8 0.83 -4.81 15.09
CA GLU A 8 0.42 -3.98 16.22
C GLU A 8 0.32 -2.50 15.80
N GLY A 9 -0.76 -1.83 16.21
CA GLY A 9 -1.00 -0.43 15.88
C GLY A 9 -1.03 -0.18 14.37
N THR A 10 -0.22 0.79 13.92
CA THR A 10 -0.09 1.18 12.51
C THR A 10 1.00 0.41 11.76
N ALA A 11 1.59 -0.62 12.37
CA ALA A 11 2.68 -1.38 11.76
C ALA A 11 2.16 -2.34 10.67
N GLY A 12 3.04 -2.63 9.70
CA GLY A 12 2.72 -3.43 8.52
C GLY A 12 1.94 -2.64 7.47
N ASN A 13 1.92 -3.16 6.26
CA ASN A 13 1.30 -2.57 5.08
C ASN A 13 0.83 -3.68 4.14
N ILE A 14 -0.07 -3.32 3.24
CA ILE A 14 -0.56 -4.20 2.17
C ILE A 14 -0.60 -3.38 0.90
N SER A 15 -0.29 -4.04 -0.21
CA SER A 15 -0.51 -3.50 -1.54
C SER A 15 -1.21 -4.52 -2.44
N ALA A 16 -1.84 -4.06 -3.52
CA ALA A 16 -2.34 -4.89 -4.60
C ALA A 16 -2.09 -4.23 -5.96
N ARG A 17 -1.83 -5.04 -6.99
CA ARG A 17 -1.77 -4.59 -8.39
C ARG A 17 -3.20 -4.41 -8.93
N MET A 18 -3.45 -3.26 -9.55
CA MET A 18 -4.73 -2.91 -10.18
C MET A 18 -4.77 -3.39 -11.64
N PRO A 19 -5.96 -3.49 -12.26
CA PRO A 19 -6.09 -3.95 -13.65
C PRO A 19 -5.34 -3.09 -14.68
N ASP A 20 -5.11 -1.82 -14.39
CA ASP A 20 -4.36 -0.89 -15.24
C ASP A 20 -2.84 -0.89 -14.98
N GLY A 21 -2.38 -1.73 -14.05
CA GLY A 21 -0.96 -1.87 -13.67
C GLY A 21 -0.50 -0.92 -12.57
N SER A 22 -1.34 -0.01 -12.09
CA SER A 22 -1.04 0.81 -10.90
C SER A 22 -1.06 -0.04 -9.63
N ILE A 23 -0.43 0.46 -8.56
CA ILE A 23 -0.33 -0.23 -7.28
C ILE A 23 -1.12 0.54 -6.22
N CYS A 24 -2.17 -0.09 -5.69
CA CYS A 24 -2.88 0.41 -4.52
C CYS A 24 -2.14 -0.04 -3.26
N ILE A 25 -1.82 0.87 -2.35
CA ILE A 25 -1.06 0.59 -1.13
C ILE A 25 -1.65 1.34 0.07
N THR A 26 -1.60 0.71 1.25
CA THR A 26 -1.97 1.35 2.51
C THR A 26 -1.16 2.62 2.77
N PRO A 27 -1.76 3.69 3.33
CA PRO A 27 -1.05 4.91 3.69
C PRO A 27 -0.08 4.68 4.86
N SER A 28 0.85 5.61 5.03
CA SER A 28 1.74 5.62 6.19
C SER A 28 1.01 6.09 7.47
N SER A 29 1.29 5.42 8.60
CA SER A 29 0.89 5.84 9.95
C SER A 29 -0.62 6.07 10.16
N VAL A 30 -1.48 5.28 9.51
CA VAL A 30 -2.92 5.26 9.75
C VAL A 30 -3.30 3.97 10.48
N ASP A 31 -4.13 4.08 11.51
CA ASP A 31 -4.65 2.93 12.25
C ASP A 31 -5.56 2.09 11.34
N TYR A 32 -5.32 0.78 11.30
CA TYR A 32 -6.12 -0.17 10.52
C TYR A 32 -7.60 -0.19 10.90
N ASP A 33 -7.96 0.11 12.14
CA ASP A 33 -9.36 0.14 12.56
C ASP A 33 -10.08 1.44 12.17
N ALA A 34 -9.32 2.51 11.89
CA ALA A 34 -9.85 3.81 11.47
C ALA A 34 -9.67 4.12 9.97
N MET A 35 -8.88 3.32 9.26
CA MET A 35 -8.57 3.50 7.84
C MET A 35 -9.81 3.35 6.97
N THR A 36 -10.04 4.33 6.10
CA THR A 36 -11.12 4.29 5.09
C THR A 36 -10.55 4.03 3.69
N LEU A 37 -11.45 3.88 2.70
CA LEU A 37 -11.03 3.68 1.31
C LEU A 37 -10.33 4.91 0.74
N GLU A 38 -10.77 6.10 1.16
CA GLU A 38 -10.22 7.39 0.75
C GLU A 38 -8.80 7.64 1.29
N ASP A 39 -8.41 6.91 2.35
CA ASP A 39 -7.06 6.98 2.90
C ASP A 39 -6.04 6.17 2.07
N LEU A 40 -6.48 5.28 1.17
CA LEU A 40 -5.59 4.46 0.35
C LEU A 40 -4.86 5.30 -0.69
N CYS A 41 -3.65 4.87 -1.03
CA CYS A 41 -2.80 5.57 -1.99
C CYS A 41 -2.67 4.74 -3.26
N LEU A 42 -2.83 5.38 -4.42
CA LEU A 42 -2.54 4.78 -5.71
C LEU A 42 -1.20 5.31 -6.21
N VAL A 43 -0.26 4.43 -6.53
CA VAL A 43 1.06 4.80 -7.06
C VAL A 43 1.34 4.07 -8.37
N ASP A 44 2.20 4.64 -9.20
CA ASP A 44 2.75 3.93 -10.34
C ASP A 44 3.89 2.99 -9.92
N LEU A 45 4.46 2.24 -10.89
CA LEU A 45 5.56 1.34 -10.62
C LEU A 45 6.86 2.06 -10.23
N ASP A 46 7.03 3.33 -10.57
CA ASP A 46 8.19 4.12 -10.16
C ASP A 46 8.02 4.72 -8.75
N GLY A 47 6.80 4.62 -8.20
CA GLY A 47 6.43 4.99 -6.84
C GLY A 47 5.93 6.41 -6.72
N GLU A 48 5.65 7.06 -7.85
CA GLU A 48 4.99 8.36 -7.89
C GLU A 48 3.50 8.18 -7.62
N GLN A 49 2.94 9.11 -6.86
CA GLN A 49 1.55 9.05 -6.44
C GLN A 49 0.63 9.54 -7.56
N ILE A 50 -0.31 8.67 -7.96
CA ILE A 50 -1.34 8.95 -8.96
C ILE A 50 -2.58 9.53 -8.27
N GLU A 51 -3.02 8.91 -7.16
CA GLU A 51 -4.22 9.30 -6.42
C GLU A 51 -4.05 9.15 -4.89
N GLY A 52 -4.90 9.84 -4.14
CA GLY A 52 -4.95 9.85 -2.67
C GLY A 52 -4.36 11.12 -2.05
N GLU A 53 -4.88 11.51 -0.89
CA GLU A 53 -4.40 12.71 -0.16
C GLU A 53 -3.29 12.39 0.84
N ARG A 54 -3.22 11.13 1.30
CA ARG A 54 -2.19 10.66 2.23
C ARG A 54 -0.94 10.22 1.51
N GLY A 55 0.17 10.23 2.22
CA GLY A 55 1.40 9.62 1.75
C GLY A 55 1.33 8.08 1.82
N PRO A 56 1.77 7.37 0.77
CA PRO A 56 1.83 5.91 0.77
C PRO A 56 2.79 5.39 1.85
N SER A 57 2.68 4.09 2.17
CA SER A 57 3.60 3.44 3.11
C SER A 57 5.08 3.74 2.80
N SER A 58 5.88 3.95 3.85
CA SER A 58 7.33 4.15 3.74
C SER A 58 8.05 2.97 3.08
N GLU A 59 7.48 1.77 3.15
CA GLU A 59 8.03 0.55 2.55
C GLU A 59 7.58 0.33 1.10
N LYS A 60 6.90 1.30 0.45
CA LYS A 60 6.37 1.12 -0.92
C LYS A 60 7.40 0.60 -1.92
N LEU A 61 8.65 1.07 -1.83
CA LEU A 61 9.70 0.67 -2.77
C LEU A 61 10.02 -0.83 -2.71
N LEU A 62 9.83 -1.47 -1.56
CA LEU A 62 9.94 -2.93 -1.43
C LEU A 62 8.84 -3.65 -2.21
N HIS A 63 7.60 -3.19 -2.10
CA HIS A 63 6.46 -3.74 -2.84
C HIS A 63 6.65 -3.56 -4.35
N LEU A 64 7.05 -2.36 -4.78
CA LEU A 64 7.29 -2.05 -6.18
C LEU A 64 8.41 -2.89 -6.78
N ALA A 65 9.47 -3.17 -6.02
CA ALA A 65 10.53 -4.06 -6.47
C ALA A 65 10.03 -5.49 -6.76
N ILE A 66 9.08 -5.99 -5.95
CA ILE A 66 8.45 -7.31 -6.17
C ILE A 66 7.59 -7.27 -7.44
N TYR A 67 6.71 -6.27 -7.59
CA TYR A 67 5.87 -6.18 -8.78
C TYR A 67 6.66 -5.99 -10.08
N LYS A 68 7.83 -5.34 -10.03
CA LYS A 68 8.76 -5.22 -11.16
C LYS A 68 9.47 -6.52 -11.50
N ALA A 69 9.70 -7.38 -10.51
CA ALA A 69 10.44 -8.64 -10.68
C ALA A 69 9.54 -9.81 -11.06
N PHE A 70 8.26 -9.77 -10.68
CA PHE A 70 7.33 -10.89 -10.82
C PHE A 70 5.98 -10.40 -11.37
N ASP A 71 5.65 -10.82 -12.58
CA ASP A 71 4.39 -10.45 -13.26
C ASP A 71 3.17 -11.18 -12.70
N ASP A 72 3.37 -12.31 -12.00
CA ASP A 72 2.33 -13.13 -11.40
C ASP A 72 1.99 -12.74 -9.95
N VAL A 73 2.62 -11.68 -9.44
CA VAL A 73 2.32 -11.03 -8.16
C VAL A 73 1.44 -9.81 -8.36
#